data_AF-A0A660NG94-F1
#
_entry.id   AF-A0A660NG94-F1
#
_cell.length_a   1.000
_cell.length_b   1.000
_cell.length_c   1.000
_cell.angle_alpha   90.00
_cell.angle_beta   90.00
_cell.angle_gamma   90.00
#
_symmetry.space_group_name_H-M   'P 1'
#
loop_
_entity.id
_entity.type
_entity.pdbx_description
1 polymer ?
#
loop_
_entity_poly.entity_id
_entity_poly.type
_entity_poly.pdbx_seq_one_letter_code
_entity_poly.pdbx_strand_id
1 'polypeptide(L)' 'TFMCLFAFITSGFEHSIANMTVYAVGLISPEVHISITDALKNLIPVTIGNWIGGGVIVGGGFYLLKSAK' A
#
# COMPACT_ATOMS: atom_id res chain seq x y z
N THR A 1 -6.70 -13.97 -6.15
CA THR A 1 -6.52 -12.51 -6.34
C THR A 1 -7.78 -11.72 -6.09
N PHE A 2 -8.88 -11.94 -6.83
CA PHE A 2 -10.13 -11.16 -6.66
C PHE A 2 -10.60 -11.04 -5.20
N MET A 3 -10.77 -12.16 -4.48
CA MET A 3 -11.24 -12.13 -3.08
C MET A 3 -10.29 -11.40 -2.13
N CYS A 4 -8.97 -11.51 -2.35
CA CYS A 4 -7.98 -10.82 -1.54
C CYS A 4 -8.05 -9.30 -1.75
N LEU A 5 -8.21 -8.85 -3.00
CA LEU A 5 -8.38 -7.44 -3.32
C LEU A 5 -9.72 -6.92 -2.79
N PHE A 6 -10.81 -7.68 -2.96
CA PHE A 6 -12.13 -7.31 -2.44
C PHE A 6 -12.07 -7.08 -0.93
N ALA A 7 -11.53 -8.06 -0.18
CA ALA A 7 -11.38 -7.93 1.27
C ALA A 7 -10.49 -6.73 1.63
N PHE A 8 -9.36 -6.55 0.94
CA PHE A 8 -8.43 -5.47 1.22
C PHE A 8 -9.06 -4.08 1.04
N ILE A 9 -9.71 -3.86 -0.11
CA ILE A 9 -10.31 -2.57 -0.46
C ILE A 9 -11.53 -2.28 0.43
N THR A 10 -12.43 -3.25 0.59
CA THR A 10 -13.65 -3.05 1.39
C THR A 10 -13.38 -2.89 2.89
N SER A 11 -12.28 -3.46 3.38
CA SER A 11 -11.82 -3.25 4.76
C SER A 11 -11.10 -1.91 4.95
N GLY A 12 -10.88 -1.13 3.88
CA GLY A 12 -10.23 0.17 3.95
C GLY A 12 -8.71 0.11 4.16
N PHE A 13 -8.03 -0.94 3.71
CA PHE A 13 -6.58 -1.00 3.76
C PHE A 13 -5.93 -0.19 2.63
N GLU A 14 -4.74 0.33 2.90
CA GLU A 14 -4.02 1.27 2.04
C GLU A 14 -2.90 0.56 1.27
N HIS A 15 -2.83 0.77 -0.05
CA HIS A 15 -1.83 0.18 -0.93
C HIS A 15 -0.98 1.26 -1.61
N SER A 16 0.32 1.28 -1.34
CA SER A 16 1.21 2.37 -1.75
C SER A 16 1.18 2.64 -3.26
N ILE A 17 1.21 1.60 -4.09
CA ILE A 17 1.18 1.74 -5.55
C ILE A 17 -0.20 2.18 -6.07
N ALA A 18 -1.27 1.78 -5.40
CA ALA A 18 -2.61 2.24 -5.79
C ALA A 18 -2.74 3.75 -5.51
N ASN A 19 -2.26 4.17 -4.34
CA ASN A 19 -2.25 5.57 -3.93
C ASN A 19 -1.39 6.43 -4.85
N MET A 20 -0.28 5.92 -5.39
CA MET A 20 0.51 6.66 -6.40
C MET A 20 -0.36 7.07 -7.60
N THR A 21 -1.25 6.21 -8.06
CA THR A 21 -2.15 6.53 -9.18
C THR A 21 -3.20 7.55 -8.76
N VAL A 22 -3.76 7.42 -7.55
CA VAL A 22 -4.72 8.39 -6.99
C VAL A 22 -4.08 9.79 -6.88
N TYR A 23 -2.89 9.89 -6.30
CA TYR A 23 -2.17 11.16 -6.18
C TYR A 23 -1.69 11.68 -7.54
N ALA A 24 -1.27 10.82 -8.47
CA ALA A 24 -0.91 11.26 -9.83
C ALA A 24 -2.11 11.89 -10.56
N VAL A 25 -3.28 11.27 -10.49
CA VAL A 25 -4.52 11.83 -11.08
C VAL A 25 -4.87 13.16 -10.41
N GLY A 26 -4.79 13.25 -9.08
CA GLY A 26 -5.09 14.50 -8.38
C GLY A 26 -4.09 15.62 -8.67
N LEU A 27 -2.80 15.32 -8.86
CA LEU A 27 -1.76 16.31 -9.18
C LEU A 27 -1.83 16.83 -10.61
N ILE A 28 -2.33 16.01 -11.54
CA ILE A 28 -2.51 16.39 -12.96
C ILE A 28 -3.86 17.10 -13.16
N SER A 29 -4.84 16.84 -12.30
CA SER A 29 -6.18 17.43 -12.40
C SER A 29 -6.14 18.94 -12.15
N PRO A 30 -6.74 19.76 -13.02
CA PRO A 30 -6.84 21.21 -12.81
C PRO A 30 -7.87 21.59 -11.73
N GLU A 31 -8.76 20.68 -11.35
CA GLU A 31 -9.84 20.95 -10.38
C GLU A 31 -9.43 20.62 -8.93
N VAL A 32 -8.41 19.79 -8.76
CA VAL A 32 -7.99 19.25 -7.46
C VAL A 32 -6.70 19.91 -7.02
N HIS A 33 -6.74 20.61 -5.89
CA HIS A 33 -5.56 21.25 -5.31
C HIS A 33 -4.93 20.35 -4.25
N ILE A 34 -4.08 19.43 -4.69
CA ILE A 34 -3.25 18.61 -3.79
C ILE A 34 -1.78 18.90 -4.05
N SER A 35 -0.96 18.85 -2.99
CA SER A 35 0.47 19.06 -3.10
C SER A 35 1.25 17.74 -3.10
N ILE A 36 2.49 17.77 -3.59
CA ILE A 36 3.42 16.64 -3.46
C ILE A 36 3.65 16.28 -1.98
N THR A 37 3.60 17.27 -1.09
CA THR A 37 3.70 17.06 0.35
C THR A 37 2.55 16.21 0.89
N ASP A 38 1.33 16.38 0.37
CA ASP A 38 0.17 15.57 0.75
C ASP A 38 0.32 14.13 0.28
N ALA A 39 0.86 13.93 -0.92
CA ALA A 39 1.22 12.61 -1.43
C ALA A 39 2.26 11.94 -0.52
N LEU A 40 3.32 12.65 -0.12
CA LEU A 40 4.36 12.08 0.75
C LEU A 40 3.85 11.73 2.15
N LYS A 41 2.96 12.54 2.72
CA LYS A 41 2.33 12.27 4.03
C LYS A 41 1.53 10.96 4.03
N ASN A 42 0.99 10.53 2.89
CA ASN A 42 0.32 9.24 2.75
C ASN A 42 1.29 8.13 2.31
N LEU A 43 2.08 8.35 1.26
CA LEU A 43 2.89 7.30 0.65
C LEU A 43 3.98 6.75 1.59
N ILE A 44 4.59 7.59 2.43
CA ILE A 44 5.63 7.15 3.37
C ILE A 44 5.08 6.12 4.38
N PRO A 45 4.06 6.43 5.19
CA PRO A 45 3.55 5.46 6.16
C PRO A 45 2.94 4.22 5.50
N VAL A 46 2.23 4.37 4.38
CA VAL A 46 1.62 3.24 3.65
C VAL A 46 2.70 2.31 3.09
N THR A 47 3.80 2.85 2.54
CA THR A 47 4.91 2.05 2.04
C THR A 47 5.59 1.27 3.16
N ILE A 48 5.82 1.89 4.31
CA ILE A 48 6.39 1.21 5.49
C ILE A 48 5.45 0.09 5.94
N GLY A 49 4.15 0.36 6.07
CA GLY A 49 3.15 -0.64 6.45
C GLY A 49 3.09 -1.82 5.47
N ASN A 50 3.12 -1.55 4.16
CA ASN A 50 3.11 -2.58 3.13
C ASN A 50 4.41 -3.43 3.16
N TRP A 51 5.57 -2.81 3.39
CA TRP A 51 6.84 -3.52 3.52
C TRP A 51 6.86 -4.42 4.77
N ILE A 52 6.34 -3.94 5.91
CA ILE A 52 6.22 -4.75 7.13
C ILE A 52 5.24 -5.91 6.90
N GLY A 53 4.06 -5.65 6.35
CA GLY A 53 3.03 -6.66 6.10
C GLY A 53 3.50 -7.75 5.14
N GLY A 54 4.05 -7.36 3.98
CA GLY A 54 4.50 -8.30 2.96
C GLY A 54 5.85 -8.94 3.26
N GLY A 55 6.84 -8.13 3.63
CA GLY A 55 8.21 -8.58 3.83
C GLY A 55 8.42 -9.28 5.18
N VAL A 56 8.04 -8.63 6.28
CA VAL A 56 8.32 -9.15 7.62
C VAL A 56 7.32 -10.21 8.04
N ILE A 57 6.01 -9.92 7.95
CA ILE A 57 4.97 -10.84 8.43
C ILE A 57 4.83 -12.03 7.49
N VAL A 58 4.47 -11.77 6.23
CA VAL A 58 4.22 -12.85 5.26
C VAL A 58 5.54 -13.51 4.84
N GLY A 59 6.52 -12.74 4.36
CA GLY A 59 7.82 -13.26 3.93
C GLY A 59 8.59 -13.95 5.05
N GLY A 60 8.69 -13.31 6.23
CA GLY A 60 9.30 -13.92 7.42
C GLY A 60 8.57 -15.17 7.89
N GLY A 61 7.23 -15.17 7.89
CA GLY A 61 6.43 -16.34 8.21
C GLY A 61 6.72 -17.53 7.29
N PHE A 62 6.78 -17.31 5.97
CA PHE A 62 7.15 -18.34 5.01
C PHE A 62 8.58 -18.85 5.21
N TYR A 63 9.53 -17.97 5.52
CA TYR A 63 10.92 -18.36 5.79
C TYR A 63 11.03 -19.28 7.01
N LEU A 64 10.36 -18.94 8.10
CA LEU A 64 10.36 -19.75 9.32
C LEU A 64 9.71 -21.11 9.10
N LEU A 65 8.56 -21.16 8.42
CA LEU A 65 7.88 -22.41 8.09
C LEU A 65 8.76 -23.32 7.21
N LYS A 66 9.48 -22.74 6.25
CA LYS A 66 10.42 -23.49 5.41
C LYS A 66 11.62 -23.99 6.22
N SER A 67 12.16 -23.17 7.13
CA SER A 67 13.34 -23.51 7.94
C SER A 67 13.05 -24.53 9.06
N ALA A 68 11.78 -24.72 9.42
CA ALA A 68 11.34 -25.73 10.39
C ALA A 68 11.23 -27.15 9.80
N LYS A 69 11.56 -27.32 8.53
CA LYS A 69 11.53 -28.58 7.79
C LYS A 69 12.95 -28.98 7.38
#